data_AF-A0A315SST7-F1
#
_entry.id   AF-A0A315SST7-F1
#
_cell.length_a   1.000
_cell.length_b   1.000
_cell.length_c   1.000
_cell.angle_alpha   90.00
_cell.angle_beta   90.00
_cell.angle_gamma   90.00
#
_symmetry.space_group_name_H-M   'P 1'
#
loop_
_entity.id
_entity.type
_entity.pdbx_description
1 polymer ?
#
loop_
_entity_poly.entity_id
_entity_poly.type
_entity_poly.pdbx_seq_one_letter_code
_entity_poly.pdbx_strand_id
1 'polypeptide(L)'
;MQSRYATFKEEAQYLATAQKIRSFKLEGSIKECERLMERLSTDTVVFNKVEAGALVVIGDECKPALERSFFIVPDCAGECVSVGGKQVLCVTPDAPVIKSFIGLEQGDYSDDFVGDSTLVGA
;
A
#
# COMPACT_ATOMS: atom_id res chain seq x y z
N MET A 1 -45.77 15.57 -4.11
CA MET A 1 -45.74 14.11 -3.91
C MET A 1 -44.52 13.57 -4.66
N GLN A 2 -43.41 13.28 -3.99
CA GLN A 2 -42.32 12.52 -4.63
C GLN A 2 -42.85 11.10 -4.87
N SER A 3 -42.86 10.68 -6.14
CA SER A 3 -43.30 9.33 -6.52
C SER A 3 -42.23 8.32 -6.11
N ARG A 4 -42.63 7.18 -5.55
CA ARG A 4 -41.73 6.06 -5.19
C ARG A 4 -40.77 5.67 -6.33
N TYR A 5 -41.20 5.83 -7.58
CA TYR A 5 -40.38 5.57 -8.77
C TYR A 5 -39.22 6.56 -8.95
N ALA A 6 -39.37 7.81 -8.49
CA ALA A 6 -38.28 8.80 -8.52
C ALA A 6 -37.16 8.41 -7.54
N THR A 7 -37.54 7.94 -6.34
CA THR A 7 -36.60 7.48 -5.31
C THR A 7 -35.82 6.23 -5.77
N PHE A 8 -36.49 5.22 -6.33
CA PHE A 8 -35.79 4.04 -6.86
C PHE A 8 -34.83 4.37 -7.99
N LYS A 9 -35.21 5.29 -8.88
CA LYS A 9 -34.34 5.73 -9.97
C LYS A 9 -33.08 6.44 -9.44
N GLU A 10 -33.26 7.29 -8.44
CA GLU A 10 -32.17 8.02 -7.80
C GLU A 10 -31.21 7.07 -7.06
N GLU A 11 -31.73 6.14 -6.25
CA GLU A 11 -30.92 5.11 -5.57
C GLU A 11 -30.14 4.23 -6.55
N ALA A 12 -30.77 3.81 -7.64
CA ALA A 12 -30.11 3.05 -8.70
C ALA A 12 -28.98 3.84 -9.36
N GLN A 13 -29.16 5.15 -9.59
CA GLN A 13 -28.12 6.02 -10.12
C GLN A 13 -26.94 6.19 -9.16
N TYR A 14 -27.20 6.34 -7.86
CA TYR A 14 -26.15 6.40 -6.84
C TYR A 14 -25.31 5.12 -6.82
N LEU A 15 -25.95 3.94 -6.80
CA LEU A 15 -25.26 2.65 -6.82
C LEU A 15 -24.44 2.46 -8.10
N ALA A 16 -25.03 2.74 -9.27
CA ALA A 16 -24.33 2.62 -10.54
C ALA A 16 -23.11 3.55 -10.61
N THR A 17 -23.23 4.76 -10.09
CA THR A 17 -22.12 5.73 -10.03
C THR A 17 -21.03 5.26 -9.09
N ALA A 18 -21.38 4.77 -7.90
CA ALA A 18 -20.41 4.22 -6.95
C ALA A 18 -19.65 3.01 -7.52
N GLN A 19 -20.36 2.11 -8.21
CA GLN A 19 -19.75 0.96 -8.88
C GLN A 19 -18.82 1.37 -10.02
N LYS A 20 -19.21 2.37 -10.82
CA LYS A 20 -18.35 2.93 -11.87
C LYS A 20 -17.06 3.51 -11.31
N ILE A 21 -17.14 4.27 -10.21
CA ILE A 21 -15.95 4.79 -9.51
C ILE A 21 -15.07 3.65 -9.02
N ARG A 22 -15.67 2.60 -8.44
CA ARG A 22 -14.93 1.43 -7.95
C ARG A 22 -14.22 0.68 -9.08
N SER A 23 -14.89 0.44 -10.21
CA SER A 23 -14.29 -0.19 -11.39
C SER A 23 -13.09 0.61 -11.88
N PHE A 24 -13.25 1.92 -12.03
CA PHE A 24 -12.18 2.80 -12.48
C PHE A 24 -10.96 2.77 -11.55
N LYS A 25 -11.17 2.75 -10.23
CA LYS A 25 -10.08 2.62 -9.25
C LYS A 25 -9.35 1.28 -9.38
N LEU A 26 -10.09 0.18 -9.48
CA LEU A 26 -9.51 -1.16 -9.61
C LEU A 26 -8.72 -1.31 -10.93
N GLU A 27 -9.25 -0.79 -12.03
CA GLU A 27 -8.53 -0.73 -13.31
C GLU A 27 -7.23 0.08 -13.19
N GLY A 28 -7.22 1.16 -12.41
CA GLY A 28 -6.02 1.92 -12.07
C GLY A 28 -5.01 1.09 -11.28
N SER A 29 -5.44 0.43 -10.20
CA SER A 29 -4.57 -0.44 -9.39
C SER A 29 -3.93 -1.54 -10.24
N ILE A 30 -4.71 -2.21 -11.11
CA ILE A 30 -4.21 -3.27 -11.99
C ILE A 30 -3.10 -2.74 -12.90
N LYS A 31 -3.31 -1.57 -13.54
CA LYS A 31 -2.31 -0.96 -14.42
C LYS A 31 -1.01 -0.61 -13.70
N GLU A 32 -1.08 -0.11 -12.47
CA GLU A 32 0.13 0.18 -11.69
C GLU A 32 0.87 -1.10 -11.28
N CYS A 33 0.14 -2.17 -10.96
CA CYS A 33 0.74 -3.50 -10.74
C CYS A 33 1.43 -4.03 -12.00
N GLU A 34 0.77 -3.96 -13.17
CA GLU A 34 1.35 -4.35 -14.46
C GLU A 34 2.64 -3.57 -14.76
N ARG A 35 2.60 -2.24 -14.59
CA ARG A 35 3.76 -1.37 -14.77
C ARG A 35 4.91 -1.72 -13.84
N LEU A 36 4.62 -2.04 -12.58
CA LEU A 36 5.64 -2.48 -11.63
C LEU A 36 6.25 -3.82 -12.06
N MET A 37 5.43 -4.79 -12.47
CA MET A 37 5.91 -6.08 -12.97
C MET A 37 6.82 -5.91 -14.19
N GLU A 38 6.45 -5.05 -15.15
CA GLU A 38 7.29 -4.74 -16.32
C GLU A 38 8.63 -4.11 -15.91
N ARG A 39 8.59 -3.13 -15.00
CA ARG A 39 9.79 -2.45 -14.48
C ARG A 39 10.74 -3.44 -13.81
N LEU A 40 10.23 -4.36 -12.99
CA LEU A 40 11.02 -5.37 -12.28
C LEU A 40 11.52 -6.50 -13.20
N SER A 41 10.85 -6.74 -14.34
CA SER A 41 11.23 -7.81 -15.29
C SER A 41 12.33 -7.40 -16.26
N THR A 42 12.50 -6.10 -16.51
CA THR A 42 13.36 -5.59 -17.58
C THR A 42 14.77 -5.27 -17.09
N ASP A 43 14.91 -4.72 -15.87
CA ASP A 43 16.18 -4.25 -15.32
C ASP A 43 16.45 -4.84 -13.93
N THR A 44 17.72 -5.02 -13.58
CA THR A 44 18.13 -5.08 -12.16
C THR A 44 17.94 -3.70 -11.54
N VAL A 45 16.71 -3.42 -11.10
CA VAL A 45 16.34 -2.13 -10.50
C VAL A 45 16.86 -2.07 -9.07
N VAL A 46 17.73 -1.09 -8.81
CA VAL A 46 18.11 -0.71 -7.45
C VAL A 46 17.27 0.49 -7.04
N PHE A 47 16.56 0.35 -5.93
CA PHE A 47 15.75 1.41 -5.36
C PHE A 47 16.59 2.19 -4.34
N ASN A 48 16.79 3.49 -4.57
CA ASN A 48 17.52 4.37 -3.64
C ASN A 48 16.58 5.10 -2.67
N LYS A 49 15.27 5.02 -2.92
CA LYS A 49 14.21 5.68 -2.15
C LYS A 49 13.13 4.67 -1.77
N VAL A 50 12.40 4.96 -0.71
CA VAL A 50 11.18 4.22 -0.39
C VAL A 50 10.10 4.56 -1.41
N GLU A 51 9.85 3.67 -2.35
CA GLU A 51 8.81 3.81 -3.39
C GLU A 51 8.19 2.45 -3.75
N ALA A 52 7.13 2.43 -4.54
CA ALA A 52 6.52 1.20 -5.01
C ALA A 52 7.54 0.31 -5.77
N GLY A 53 7.64 -0.95 -5.34
CA GLY A 53 8.64 -1.91 -5.78
C GLY A 53 9.83 -2.06 -4.83
N ALA A 54 10.04 -1.14 -3.89
CA ALA A 54 11.13 -1.22 -2.94
C ALA A 54 10.85 -2.22 -1.81
N LEU A 55 11.88 -2.97 -1.44
CA LEU A 55 11.91 -3.76 -0.21
C LEU A 55 12.69 -2.95 0.84
N VAL A 56 12.04 -2.59 1.94
CA VAL A 56 12.62 -1.72 2.96
C VAL A 56 12.62 -2.40 4.32
N VAL A 57 13.67 -2.13 5.09
CA VAL A 57 13.78 -2.56 6.48
C VAL A 57 13.78 -1.31 7.33
N ILE A 58 12.82 -1.25 8.25
CA ILE A 58 12.67 -0.12 9.18
C ILE A 58 12.89 -0.67 10.57
N GLY A 59 13.80 -0.03 11.30
CA GLY A 59 14.12 -0.37 12.68
C GLY A 59 14.57 0.87 13.43
N ASP A 60 14.66 0.70 14.74
CA ASP A 60 15.29 1.67 15.63
C ASP A 60 16.75 1.24 15.82
N GLU A 61 17.70 2.14 15.56
CA GLU A 61 19.14 1.87 15.74
C GLU A 61 19.47 1.41 17.17
N CYS A 62 18.72 1.89 18.16
CA CYS A 62 18.91 1.52 19.56
C CYS A 62 18.28 0.15 19.90
N LYS A 63 17.40 -0.37 19.04
CA LYS A 63 16.63 -1.61 19.25
C LYS A 63 16.54 -2.43 17.96
N PRO A 64 17.66 -3.04 17.52
CA PRO A 64 17.69 -3.84 16.28
C PRO A 64 16.71 -5.03 16.29
N ALA A 65 16.31 -5.50 17.47
CA ALA A 65 15.30 -6.56 17.60
C ALA A 65 13.89 -6.15 17.12
N LEU A 66 13.62 -4.85 16.93
CA LEU A 66 12.33 -4.33 16.47
C LEU A 66 12.30 -4.05 14.95
N GLU A 67 13.33 -4.44 14.20
CA GLU A 67 13.34 -4.30 12.75
C GLU A 67 12.17 -5.05 12.11
N ARG A 68 11.50 -4.37 11.17
CA ARG A 68 10.42 -4.94 10.35
C ARG A 68 10.74 -4.73 8.87
N SER A 69 10.45 -5.75 8.08
CA SER A 69 10.61 -5.71 6.63
C SER A 69 9.27 -5.43 5.97
N PHE A 70 9.25 -4.48 5.05
CA PHE A 70 8.08 -4.08 4.28
C PHE A 70 8.38 -4.12 2.79
N PHE A 71 7.42 -4.61 2.01
CA PHE A 71 7.47 -4.56 0.55
C PHE A 71 6.39 -3.59 0.07
N ILE A 72 6.82 -2.54 -0.63
CA ILE A 72 5.91 -1.48 -1.06
C ILE A 72 5.30 -1.89 -2.40
N VAL A 73 3.99 -2.06 -2.44
CA VAL A 73 3.27 -2.53 -3.63
C VAL A 73 2.12 -1.60 -3.96
N PRO A 74 1.72 -1.46 -5.25
CA PRO A 74 0.66 -0.54 -5.63
C PRO A 74 -0.69 -0.88 -4.96
N ASP A 75 -0.97 -2.17 -4.77
CA ASP A 75 -2.18 -2.67 -4.10
C ASP A 75 -1.87 -4.00 -3.39
N CYS A 76 -2.48 -4.24 -2.23
CA CYS A 76 -2.33 -5.48 -1.45
C CYS A 76 -3.40 -5.59 -0.36
N ALA A 77 -3.58 -6.80 0.19
CA ALA A 77 -4.47 -7.06 1.31
C ALA A 77 -3.77 -7.07 2.67
N GLY A 78 -2.49 -6.65 2.74
CA GLY A 78 -1.69 -6.69 3.96
C GLY A 78 -1.11 -8.07 4.26
N GLU A 79 -0.88 -8.89 3.23
CA GLU A 79 -0.29 -10.21 3.40
C GLU A 79 1.20 -10.18 3.80
N CYS A 80 1.63 -11.20 4.52
CA CYS A 80 3.04 -11.45 4.80
C CYS A 80 3.59 -12.48 3.81
N VAL A 81 4.70 -12.16 3.16
CA VAL A 81 5.37 -13.02 2.18
C VAL A 81 6.79 -13.31 2.65
N SER A 82 7.27 -14.54 2.43
CA SER A 82 8.65 -14.91 2.76
C SER A 82 9.57 -14.58 1.58
N VAL A 83 10.51 -13.66 1.79
CA VAL A 83 11.52 -13.26 0.81
C VAL A 83 12.90 -13.54 1.41
N GLY A 84 13.67 -14.45 0.79
CA GLY A 84 15.01 -14.81 1.29
C GLY A 84 15.02 -15.34 2.72
N GLY A 85 13.93 -15.99 3.17
CA GLY A 85 13.79 -16.50 4.55
C GLY A 85 13.37 -15.46 5.58
N LYS A 86 13.17 -14.18 5.20
CA LYS A 86 12.62 -13.14 6.05
C LYS A 86 11.13 -12.96 5.77
N GLN A 87 10.33 -12.74 6.82
CA GLN A 87 8.94 -12.38 6.67
C GLN A 87 8.83 -10.89 6.35
N VAL A 88 8.13 -10.57 5.27
CA VAL A 88 7.97 -9.22 4.75
C VAL A 88 6.48 -8.91 4.66
N LEU A 89 6.07 -7.77 5.20
CA LEU A 89 4.68 -7.31 5.08
C LEU A 89 4.50 -6.50 3.79
N CYS A 90 3.57 -6.91 2.94
CA CYS A 90 3.16 -6.12 1.78
C CYS A 90 2.31 -4.93 2.25
N VAL A 91 2.68 -3.72 1.83
CA VAL A 91 1.96 -2.49 2.18
C VAL A 91 1.83 -1.57 0.97
N THR A 92 0.74 -0.82 0.90
CA THR A 92 0.58 0.25 -0.08
C THR A 92 1.31 1.52 0.35
N PRO A 93 1.71 2.41 -0.57
CA PRO A 93 2.39 3.66 -0.23
C PRO A 93 1.63 4.55 0.75
N ASP A 94 0.30 4.47 0.73
CA ASP A 94 -0.57 5.26 1.62
C ASP A 94 -0.79 4.62 3.00
N ALA A 95 -0.24 3.42 3.25
CA ALA A 95 -0.43 2.72 4.51
C ALA A 95 0.16 3.53 5.69
N PRO A 96 -0.55 3.71 6.81
CA PRO A 96 -0.11 4.56 7.92
C PRO A 96 1.29 4.24 8.45
N VAL A 97 1.65 2.96 8.45
CA VAL A 97 2.93 2.45 8.96
C VAL A 97 4.13 2.81 8.08
N ILE A 98 3.89 3.18 6.81
CA ILE A 98 4.95 3.44 5.82
C ILE A 98 4.89 4.84 5.21
N LYS A 99 3.73 5.48 5.23
CA LYS A 99 3.46 6.74 4.54
C LYS A 99 4.49 7.83 4.86
N SER A 100 4.94 7.92 6.10
CA SER A 100 5.90 8.91 6.57
C SER A 100 7.35 8.62 6.14
N PHE A 101 7.61 7.44 5.57
CA PHE A 101 8.90 7.03 5.01
C PHE A 101 8.96 7.11 3.48
N ILE A 102 7.82 7.24 2.79
CA ILE A 102 7.78 7.31 1.34
C ILE A 102 8.64 8.48 0.83
N GLY A 103 9.54 8.17 -0.11
CA GLY A 103 10.46 9.13 -0.71
C GLY A 103 11.77 9.37 0.05
N LEU A 104 11.90 8.87 1.29
CA LEU A 104 13.13 8.92 2.06
C LEU A 104 14.20 7.99 1.47
N GLU A 105 15.46 8.30 1.74
CA GLU A 105 16.61 7.49 1.34
C GLU A 105 17.11 6.62 2.50
N GLN A 106 18.02 5.70 2.21
CA GLN A 106 18.60 4.84 3.23
C GLN A 106 19.38 5.69 4.26
N GLY A 107 19.06 5.49 5.55
CA GLY A 107 19.69 6.21 6.66
C GLY A 107 18.92 7.44 7.12
N ASP A 108 17.86 7.82 6.41
CA ASP A 108 16.95 8.86 6.86
C ASP A 108 16.01 8.37 7.96
N TYR A 109 15.51 9.33 8.73
CA TYR A 109 14.57 9.12 9.83
C TYR A 109 13.24 9.79 9.54
N SER A 110 12.16 9.22 10.06
CA SER A 110 10.83 9.80 9.99
C SER A 110 10.46 10.41 11.34
N ASP A 111 10.06 11.68 11.35
CA ASP A 111 9.68 12.41 12.57
C ASP A 111 8.37 11.89 13.20
N ASP A 112 7.53 11.23 12.40
CA ASP A 112 6.18 10.79 12.79
C ASP A 112 6.10 9.30 13.21
N PHE A 113 7.21 8.56 13.18
CA PHE A 113 7.17 7.13 13.46
C PHE A 113 7.12 6.83 14.96
N VAL A 114 5.92 6.58 15.47
CA VAL A 114 5.72 6.01 16.81
C VAL A 114 5.89 4.50 16.71
N GLY A 115 7.10 4.01 17.05
CA GLY A 115 7.49 2.59 16.99
C GLY A 115 6.73 1.63 17.91
N ASP A 116 5.56 2.02 18.44
CA ASP A 116 4.76 1.18 19.32
C ASP A 116 3.26 1.44 19.12
N SER A 117 2.64 0.61 18.28
CA SER A 117 1.29 0.13 18.54
C SER A 117 1.18 -1.26 17.94
N THR A 118 1.08 -2.22 18.84
CA THR A 118 0.64 -3.59 18.64
C THR A 118 -0.45 -3.64 17.56
N LEU A 119 -0.14 -4.19 16.38
CA LEU A 119 -1.14 -4.78 15.49
C LEU A 119 -1.62 -6.07 16.16
N VAL A 120 -2.37 -5.92 17.26
CA VAL A 120 -3.17 -7.01 17.81
C VAL A 120 -4.46 -7.01 16.98
N GLY A 121 -4.54 -7.98 16.08
CA GLY A 121 -5.78 -8.28 15.40
C GLY A 121 -6.87 -8.65 16.41
N ALA A 122 -8.05 -8.08 16.19
CA ALA A 122 -9.35 -8.62 16.57
C ALA A 122 -10.38 -8.06 15.60
#